data_AF-A0A970KPR4-F1
#
_entry.id   AF-A0A970KPR4-F1
#
_cell.length_a   1.000
_cell.length_b   1.000
_cell.length_c   1.000
_cell.angle_alpha   90.00
_cell.angle_beta   90.00
_cell.angle_gamma   90.00
#
_symmetry.space_group_name_H-M   'P 1'
#
loop_
_entity.id
_entity.type
_entity.pdbx_description
1 polymer ?
#
loop_
_entity_poly.entity_id
_entity_poly.type
_entity_poly.pdbx_seq_one_letter_code
_entity_poly.pdbx_strand_id
1 'polypeptide(L)' 'VNIIVKLSVMPDVHVPNLCKSIQDRIKGSVEVTMDLEVQNISVSVDSVYTATQS' A
#
# COMPACT_ATOMS: atom_id res chain seq x y z
N VAL A 1 -7.97 -14.72 -2.40
CA VAL A 1 -8.25 -13.34 -2.87
C VAL A 1 -6.93 -12.73 -3.33
N ASN A 2 -6.87 -12.14 -4.53
CA ASN A 2 -5.67 -11.44 -5.00
C ASN A 2 -5.96 -9.94 -5.02
N ILE A 3 -5.15 -9.17 -4.30
CA ILE A 3 -5.31 -7.72 -4.12
C ILE A 3 -4.05 -7.05 -4.63
N ILE A 4 -4.22 -6.19 -5.64
CA ILE A 4 -3.14 -5.40 -6.23
C ILE A 4 -3.42 -3.95 -5.91
N VAL A 5 -2.49 -3.31 -5.20
CA VAL A 5 -2.58 -1.89 -4.86
C VAL A 5 -1.47 -1.13 -5.53
N LYS A 6 -1.86 -0.12 -6.30
CA LYS A 6 -0.96 0.84 -6.95
C LYS A 6 -0.97 2.12 -6.15
N LEU A 7 0.20 2.57 -5.72
CA LEU A 7 0.37 3.80 -4.95
C LEU A 7 1.25 4.79 -5.70
N SER A 8 0.87 6.06 -5.59
CA SER A 8 1.70 7.20 -5.93
C SER A 8 2.02 7.97 -4.65
N VAL A 9 3.29 8.25 -4.43
CA VAL A 9 3.76 8.98 -3.25
C VAL A 9 4.43 10.29 -3.67
N MET A 10 4.19 11.33 -2.88
CA MET A 10 4.91 12.59 -3.02
C MET A 10 6.36 12.41 -2.54
N PRO A 11 7.30 13.17 -3.10
CA PRO A 11 8.74 12.92 -2.95
C PRO A 11 9.25 13.37 -1.58
N ASP A 12 8.59 14.36 -0.98
CA ASP A 12 8.91 14.95 0.32
C ASP A 12 8.31 14.15 1.47
N VAL A 13 7.54 13.10 1.16
CA VAL A 13 6.89 12.23 2.15
C VAL A 13 7.77 10.99 2.35
N HIS A 14 8.77 11.13 3.22
CA HIS A 14 9.51 9.97 3.70
C HIS A 14 8.68 9.24 4.77
N VAL A 15 7.97 8.19 4.37
CA VAL A 15 7.27 7.28 5.30
C VAL A 15 7.99 5.94 5.30
N PRO A 16 8.87 5.69 6.28
CA PRO A 16 9.50 4.40 6.46
C PRO A 16 8.44 3.31 6.56
N ASN A 17 8.68 2.16 5.93
CA ASN A 17 7.77 1.02 5.96
C ASN A 17 6.36 1.27 5.39
N LEU A 18 6.13 2.33 4.60
CA LEU A 18 4.81 2.67 4.03
C LEU A 18 4.13 1.47 3.35
N CYS A 19 4.84 0.76 2.47
CA CYS A 19 4.29 -0.40 1.77
C CYS A 19 3.82 -1.48 2.76
N LYS A 20 4.61 -1.74 3.81
CA LYS A 20 4.27 -2.72 4.84
C LYS A 20 3.08 -2.29 5.68
N SER A 21 3.04 -1.02 6.11
CA SER A 21 1.91 -0.47 6.85
C SER A 21 0.61 -0.52 6.04
N ILE A 22 0.66 -0.29 4.73
CA ILE A 22 -0.50 -0.42 3.85
C ILE A 22 -0.90 -1.89 3.68
N GLN A 23 0.06 -2.80 3.49
CA GLN A 23 -0.20 -4.25 3.45
C GLN A 23 -0.93 -4.71 4.70
N ASP A 24 -0.40 -4.41 5.88
CA ASP A 24 -0.96 -4.84 7.17
C ASP A 24 -2.38 -4.29 7.39
N ARG A 25 -2.61 -3.02 7.01
CA ARG A 25 -3.92 -2.39 7.17
C ARG A 25 -4.97 -2.96 6.23
N ILE A 26 -4.61 -3.22 4.97
CA ILE A 26 -5.52 -3.86 4.01
C ILE A 26 -5.80 -5.29 4.44
N LYS A 27 -4.77 -6.02 4.90
CA LYS A 27 -4.92 -7.38 5.43
C LYS A 27 -5.99 -7.43 6.52
N GLY A 28 -5.80 -6.65 7.59
CA GLY A 28 -6.74 -6.63 8.70
C GLY A 28 -8.15 -6.22 8.29
N SER A 29 -8.29 -5.24 7.39
CA SER A 29 -9.60 -4.80 6.92
C SER A 29 -10.34 -5.88 6.14
N VAL A 30 -9.64 -6.62 5.28
CA VAL A 30 -10.24 -7.69 4.46
C VAL A 30 -10.58 -8.90 5.32
N GLU A 31 -9.69 -9.30 6.22
CA GLU A 31 -9.93 -10.42 7.15
C GLU A 31 -11.16 -10.16 8.02
N VAL A 32 -11.29 -8.94 8.58
CA VAL A 32 -12.47 -8.57 9.39
C VAL A 32 -13.76 -8.53 8.57
N THR A 33 -13.70 -8.04 7.32
CA THR A 33 -14.91 -7.86 6.50
C THR A 33 -15.40 -9.18 5.90
N MET A 34 -14.47 -10.04 5.50
CA MET A 34 -14.79 -11.27 4.78
C MET A 34 -14.78 -12.52 5.64
N ASP A 35 -14.32 -12.43 6.90
CA ASP A 35 -14.10 -13.57 7.81
C ASP A 35 -13.23 -14.66 7.15
N LEU A 36 -12.26 -14.21 6.35
CA LEU A 36 -11.38 -15.06 5.54
C LEU A 36 -9.94 -14.62 5.75
N GLU A 37 -9.05 -15.57 6.03
CA GLU A 37 -7.63 -15.32 6.20
C GLU A 37 -6.97 -14.90 4.87
N VAL A 38 -6.25 -13.78 4.89
CA VAL A 38 -5.56 -13.26 3.70
C VAL A 38 -4.10 -13.65 3.77
N GLN A 39 -3.73 -14.65 2.96
CA GLN A 39 -2.36 -15.17 2.96
C GLN A 39 -1.34 -14.23 2.31
N ASN A 40 -1.70 -13.56 1.21
CA ASN A 40 -0.76 -12.71 0.44
C ASN A 40 -1.42 -11.43 -0.07
N ILE A 41 -0.75 -10.28 0.17
CA ILE A 41 -1.08 -8.97 -0.41
C ILE A 41 0.18 -8.38 -1.04
N SER A 42 0.10 -8.02 -2.31
CA SER A 42 1.19 -7.35 -3.03
C SER A 42 0.88 -5.87 -3.17
N VAL A 43 1.79 -5.03 -2.66
CA VAL A 43 1.70 -3.57 -2.77
C VAL A 43 2.90 -3.09 -3.57
N SER A 44 2.62 -2.41 -4.69
CA SER A 44 3.65 -1.85 -5.57
C SER A 44 3.49 -0.34 -5.64
N VAL A 45 4.62 0.37 -5.52
CA VAL A 45 4.69 1.81 -5.73
C VAL A 45 5.08 2.02 -7.19
N ASP A 46 4.12 2.48 -8.00
CA ASP A 46 4.32 2.66 -9.44
C ASP A 46 5.04 3.99 -9.77
N SER A 47 4.96 4.99 -8.88
CA SER A 47 5.58 6.31 -9.11
C SER A 47 5.82 7.08 -7.82
N VAL A 48 7.02 7.67 -7.70
CA VAL A 48 7.31 8.76 -6.76
C VAL A 48 7.21 10.05 -7.58
N TYR A 49 6.17 10.85 -7.33
CA TYR A 49 6.00 12.12 -8.06
C TYR A 49 7.02 13.10 -7.52
N THR A 50 8.16 13.29 -8.18
CA THR A 50 9.02 14.44 -7.89
C THR A 50 8.30 15.69 -8.35
N ALA A 51 7.74 16.48 -7.43
CA ALA A 51 7.34 17.84 -7.70
C ALA A 51 8.59 18.60 -8.15
N THR A 52 8.81 18.68 -9.45
CA THR A 52 9.78 19.60 -10.01
C THR A 52 9.17 20.98 -9.76
N GLN A 53 9.67 21.68 -8.73
CA GLN A 53 9.40 23.11 -8.58
C GLN A 53 9.78 23.77 -9.91
N SER A 54 8.77 24.27 -10.62
CA SER A 54 8.90 25.11 -11.80
C SER A 54 9.02 26.56 -11.38
#